data_AF-A0A9N7Q6N8-F1
#
_entry.id   AF-A0A9N7Q6N8-F1
#
_cell.length_a   1.000
_cell.length_b   1.000
_cell.length_c   1.000
_cell.angle_alpha   90.00
_cell.angle_beta   90.00
_cell.angle_gamma   90.00
#
_symmetry.space_group_name_H-M   'P 1'
#
loop_
_entity.id
_entity.type
_entity.pdbx_description
1 polymer ?
#
loop_
_entity_poly.entity_id
_entity_poly.type
_entity_poly.pdbx_seq_one_letter_code
_entity_poly.pdbx_strand_id
1 'polypeptide(L)' 'MAAKLCGVDLALALHMHEWLTAPPPGAPAMPLAFTTGAAAACFALIKISVVKPAVFWGALVAFLSLPVLLALS' A
#
# COMPACT_ATOMS: atom_id res chain seq x y z
N MET A 1 -3.96 7.91 3.60
CA MET A 1 -3.49 7.20 4.81
C MET A 1 -2.17 6.46 4.59
N ALA A 2 -1.96 5.70 3.51
CA ALA A 2 -0.70 4.98 3.25
C ALA A 2 0.57 5.88 3.24
N ALA A 3 0.49 7.08 2.65
CA ALA A 3 1.60 8.04 2.62
C ALA A 3 2.14 8.40 4.02
N LYS A 4 1.24 8.63 4.98
CA LYS A 4 1.59 8.97 6.37
C LYS A 4 2.16 7.77 7.15
N LEU A 5 1.69 6.56 6.86
CA LEU A 5 2.20 5.32 7.46
C LEU A 5 3.62 4.98 6.98
N CYS A 6 3.93 5.28 5.72
CA CYS A 6 5.24 5.00 5.13
C CYS A 6 6.21 6.18 5.18
N GLY A 7 5.80 7.36 5.67
CA GLY A 7 6.65 8.56 5.64
C GLY A 7 6.98 9.05 4.23
N VAL A 8 6.09 8.78 3.27
CA VAL A 8 6.24 9.11 1.85
C VAL A 8 5.41 10.35 1.52
N ASP A 9 5.87 11.15 0.57
CA ASP A 9 5.14 12.33 0.09
C ASP A 9 3.72 11.95 -0.41
N LEU A 10 2.71 12.74 -0.03
CA LEU A 10 1.32 12.49 -0.40
C LEU A 10 1.12 12.55 -1.92
N ALA A 11 1.82 13.45 -2.61
CA ALA A 11 1.77 13.57 -4.06
C ALA A 11 2.33 12.30 -4.73
N LEU A 12 3.40 11.72 -4.19
CA LEU A 12 3.96 10.46 -4.69
C LEU A 12 2.98 9.29 -4.49
N ALA A 13 2.34 9.21 -3.32
CA ALA A 13 1.37 8.16 -3.03
C ALA A 13 0.11 8.25 -3.90
N LEU A 14 -0.37 9.45 -4.22
CA LEU A 14 -1.47 9.66 -5.17
C LEU A 14 -1.07 9.22 -6.57
N HIS A 15 0.13 9.61 -7.02
CA HIS A 15 0.65 9.22 -8.32
C HIS A 15 0.78 7.69 -8.47
N MET A 16 1.20 6.99 -7.40
CA MET A 16 1.23 5.53 -7.36
C MET A 16 -0.18 4.91 -7.50
N HIS A 17 -1.17 5.49 -6.82
CA HIS A 17 -2.55 4.99 -6.85
C HIS A 17 -3.15 5.16 -8.24
N GLU A 18 -3.01 6.35 -8.84
CA GLU A 18 -3.46 6.64 -10.20
C GLU A 18 -2.83 5.70 -11.22
N TRP A 19 -1.51 5.47 -11.11
CA TRP A 19 -0.79 4.52 -11.96
C TRP A 19 -1.28 3.08 -11.82
N LEU A 20 -1.69 2.67 -10.62
CA LEU A 20 -2.26 1.33 -10.37
C LEU A 20 -3.71 1.19 -10.86
N THR A 21 -4.52 2.25 -10.77
CA THR A 21 -5.92 2.23 -11.19
C THR A 21 -6.12 2.45 -12.68
N ALA A 22 -5.24 3.24 -13.30
CA ALA A 22 -5.27 3.58 -14.72
C ALA A 22 -3.86 3.51 -15.30
N PRO A 23 -3.26 2.30 -15.40
CA PRO A 23 -1.93 2.15 -15.95
C PRO A 23 -1.92 2.63 -17.41
N PRO A 24 -0.96 3.50 -17.81
CA PRO A 24 -0.88 3.94 -19.19
C PRO A 24 -0.65 2.73 -20.12
N PRO A 25 -1.33 2.66 -21.28
CA PRO A 25 -1.14 1.56 -22.22
C PRO A 25 0.32 1.54 -22.69
N GLY A 26 1.02 0.44 -22.45
CA GLY A 26 2.46 0.32 -22.74
C GLY A 26 3.38 0.91 -21.68
N ALA A 27 2.90 1.10 -20.44
CA ALA A 27 3.69 1.60 -19.33
C ALA A 27 5.06 0.90 -19.26
N PRO A 28 6.18 1.65 -19.45
CA PRO A 28 7.51 1.10 -19.23
C PRO A 28 7.64 0.72 -17.76
N ALA A 29 8.59 -0.16 -17.46
CA ALA A 29 8.85 -0.74 -16.15
C ALA A 29 8.62 0.24 -14.98
N MET A 30 8.07 -0.30 -13.88
CA MET A 30 7.72 0.40 -12.65
C MET A 30 8.69 1.55 -12.31
N PRO A 31 8.19 2.79 -12.12
CA PRO A 31 9.03 3.96 -11.86
C PRO A 31 10.01 3.72 -10.71
N LEU A 32 11.28 4.12 -10.88
CA LEU A 32 12.33 3.99 -9.85
C LEU A 32 11.98 4.73 -8.55
N ALA A 33 11.20 5.81 -8.65
CA ALA A 33 10.66 6.52 -7.50
C ALA A 33 9.72 5.64 -6.64
N PHE A 34 9.16 4.57 -7.23
CA PHE A 34 8.30 3.62 -6.53
C PHE A 34 9.05 2.41 -5.99
N THR A 35 10.31 2.19 -6.39
CA THR A 35 11.11 1.02 -5.98
C THR A 35 12.15 1.34 -4.92
N THR A 36 12.25 2.60 -4.49
CA THR A 36 13.29 3.07 -3.57
C THR A 36 12.77 3.25 -2.14
N GLY A 37 13.43 2.61 -1.18
CA GLY A 37 13.21 2.81 0.26
C GLY A 37 11.75 2.62 0.72
N ALA A 38 11.26 3.57 1.52
CA ALA A 38 9.90 3.52 2.06
C ALA A 38 8.79 3.66 0.99
N ALA A 39 9.11 4.20 -0.19
CA ALA A 39 8.19 4.26 -1.31
C ALA A 39 7.88 2.86 -1.87
N ALA A 40 8.84 1.93 -1.87
CA ALA A 40 8.59 0.54 -2.27
C ALA A 40 7.57 -0.16 -1.36
N ALA A 41 7.70 0.02 -0.05
CA ALA A 41 6.73 -0.51 0.91
C ALA A 41 5.35 0.14 0.72
N CYS A 42 5.29 1.45 0.51
CA CYS A 42 4.05 2.17 0.25
C CYS A 42 3.37 1.68 -1.04
N PHE A 43 4.14 1.47 -2.11
CA PHE A 43 3.63 0.95 -3.36
C PHE A 43 3.07 -0.46 -3.21
N ALA A 44 3.78 -1.35 -2.50
CA ALA A 44 3.31 -2.71 -2.25
C ALA A 44 1.97 -2.71 -1.48
N LEU A 45 1.85 -1.86 -0.46
CA LEU A 45 0.61 -1.71 0.30
C LEU A 45 -0.53 -1.20 -0.58
N ILE A 46 -0.32 -0.11 -1.33
CA ILE A 46 -1.34 0.46 -2.23
C ILE A 46 -1.74 -0.59 -3.29
N LYS A 47 -0.78 -1.32 -3.86
CA LYS A 47 -1.03 -2.39 -4.82
C LYS A 47 -1.90 -3.49 -4.23
N ILE A 48 -1.60 -3.97 -3.03
CA ILE A 48 -2.38 -5.02 -2.36
C ILE A 48 -3.79 -4.49 -2.04
N SER A 49 -3.91 -3.24 -1.59
CA SER A 49 -5.21 -2.61 -1.35
C SER A 49 -6.05 -2.47 -2.64
N VAL A 50 -5.43 -2.18 -3.78
CA VAL A 50 -6.12 -2.02 -5.07
C VAL A 50 -6.45 -3.37 -5.72
N VAL A 51 -5.50 -4.30 -5.75
CA VAL A 51 -5.65 -5.60 -6.45
C VAL A 51 -6.44 -6.60 -5.61
N LYS A 52 -6.29 -6.57 -4.27
CA LYS A 52 -6.88 -7.55 -3.38
C LYS A 52 -7.36 -6.92 -2.06
N PRO A 53 -8.34 -5.98 -2.14
CA PRO A 53 -8.81 -5.24 -0.98
C PRO A 53 -9.26 -6.15 0.15
N ALA A 54 -9.97 -7.24 -0.14
CA ALA A 54 -10.44 -8.18 0.88
C ALA A 54 -9.30 -8.81 1.71
N VAL A 55 -8.18 -9.15 1.07
CA VAL A 55 -7.01 -9.74 1.75
C VAL A 55 -6.27 -8.69 2.56
N PHE A 56 -6.15 -7.47 2.03
CA PHE A 56 -5.56 -6.34 2.75
C PHE A 56 -6.30 -6.03 4.05
N TRP A 57 -7.63 -5.83 3.95
CA TRP A 57 -8.47 -5.53 5.09
C TRP A 57 -8.57 -6.71 6.06
N GLY A 58 -8.63 -7.95 5.56
CA GLY A 58 -8.58 -9.14 6.40
C GLY A 58 -7.30 -9.25 7.22
N ALA A 59 -6.14 -9.01 6.61
CA ALA A 59 -4.84 -9.02 7.30
C ALA A 59 -4.73 -7.86 8.32
N LEU A 60 -5.23 -6.68 7.97
CA LEU A 60 -5.23 -5.53 8.88
C LEU A 60 -6.12 -5.77 10.11
N VAL A 61 -7.32 -6.31 9.90
CA VAL A 61 -8.24 -6.68 10.99
C VAL A 61 -7.62 -7.77 11.86
N ALA A 62 -7.02 -8.80 11.26
CA ALA A 62 -6.34 -9.85 12.01
C ALA A 62 -5.16 -9.32 12.84
N PHE A 63 -4.34 -8.43 12.27
CA PHE A 63 -3.22 -7.82 12.98
C PHE A 63 -3.67 -6.94 14.15
N LEU A 64 -4.81 -6.26 14.04
CA LEU A 64 -5.38 -5.47 15.13
C LEU A 64 -6.14 -6.33 16.16
N SER A 65 -6.77 -7.43 15.74
CA SER A 65 -7.53 -8.30 16.62
C SER A 65 -6.65 -9.25 17.43
N LEU A 66 -5.52 -9.71 16.88
CA LEU A 66 -4.54 -10.55 17.57
C LEU A 66 -4.04 -9.97 18.91
N PRO A 67 -3.57 -8.71 18.99
CA PRO A 67 -3.12 -8.12 20.25
C PRO A 67 -4.27 -7.86 21.23
N VAL A 68 -5.49 -7.58 20.73
CA VAL A 68 -6.68 -7.45 21.60
C VAL A 68 -7.04 -8.81 22.22
N LEU A 69 -6.97 -9.88 21.43
CA LEU A 69 -7.22 -11.24 21.89
C LEU A 69 -6.16 -11.70 22.89
N LEU A 70 -4.88 -11.39 22.63
CA LEU A 70 -3.76 -11.66 23.53
C LEU A 70 -3.81 -10.82 24.83
N ALA A 71 -4.33 -9.60 24.78
CA ALA A 71 -4.49 -8.76 25.97
C ALA A 71 -5.70 -9.19 26.83
N LEU A 72 -6.65 -9.91 26.25
CA LEU A 72 -7.85 -10.41 26.93
C LEU A 72 -7.68 -11.86 27.44
N SER A 73 -6.64 -12.57 27.01
CA SER A 73 -6.31 -13.95 27.41
C SER A 73 -5.40 -14.02 28.63
#